data_AF-A0AAD4L720-F1
#
_entry.id   AF-A0AAD4L720-F1
#
_cell.length_a   1.000
_cell.length_b   1.000
_cell.length_c   1.000
_cell.angle_alpha   90.00
_cell.angle_beta   90.00
_cell.angle_gamma   90.00
#
_symmetry.space_group_name_H-M   'P 1'
#
loop_
_entity.id
_entity.type
_entity.pdbx_description
1 polymer ?
#
loop_
_entity_poly.entity_id
_entity_poly.type
_entity_poly.pdbx_seq_one_letter_code
_entity_poly.pdbx_strand_id
1 'polypeptide(L)' 'MLNDYLISEGKDPLGFLNPWLFSTEGGMSSLSDITSGSNPGCDTDGFTAIPGWGPVLPCLTHLFFDLG' A
#
# COMPACT_ATOMS: atom_id res chain seq x y z
N MET A 1 4.92 -19.88 -1.86
CA MET A 1 4.87 -18.39 -1.89
C MET A 1 5.85 -17.89 -2.96
N LEU A 2 5.86 -16.60 -3.29
CA LEU A 2 6.64 -16.06 -4.42
C LEU A 2 8.17 -16.23 -4.26
N ASN A 3 8.70 -16.00 -3.06
CA ASN A 3 10.12 -16.24 -2.80
C ASN A 3 10.47 -17.73 -2.90
N ASP A 4 9.59 -18.64 -2.47
CA ASP A 4 9.83 -20.08 -2.60
C ASP A 4 9.92 -20.51 -4.07
N TYR A 5 9.10 -19.92 -4.94
CA TYR A 5 9.16 -20.16 -6.39
C TYR A 5 10.46 -19.64 -7.00
N LEU A 6 10.91 -18.44 -6.61
CA LEU A 6 12.20 -17.90 -7.07
C LEU A 6 13.35 -18.81 -6.64
N ILE A 7 13.35 -19.28 -5.40
CA ILE A 7 14.37 -20.19 -4.86
C ILE A 7 14.33 -21.54 -5.59
N SER A 8 13.15 -22.10 -5.91
CA SER A 8 13.05 -23.35 -6.67
C SER A 8 13.60 -23.22 -8.10
N GLU A 9 13.58 -22.01 -8.65
CA GLU A 9 14.18 -21.67 -9.95
C GLU A 9 15.66 -21.23 -9.83
N GLY A 10 16.27 -21.34 -8.65
CA GLY A 10 17.66 -20.94 -8.41
C GLY A 10 17.90 -19.43 -8.46
N LYS A 11 16.85 -18.62 -8.30
CA LYS A 11 16.92 -17.16 -8.30
C LYS A 11 16.99 -16.61 -6.88
N ASP A 12 17.58 -15.43 -6.77
CA ASP A 12 17.60 -14.68 -5.51
C ASP A 12 16.19 -14.26 -5.08
N PRO A 13 15.91 -14.23 -3.76
CA PRO A 13 14.65 -13.73 -3.23
C PRO A 13 14.53 -12.21 -3.43
N LEU A 14 13.29 -11.70 -3.36
CA LEU A 14 12.99 -10.31 -3.70
C LEU A 14 13.62 -9.24 -2.78
N GLY A 15 14.11 -9.62 -1.60
CA GLY A 15 14.75 -8.69 -0.67
C GLY A 15 13.80 -7.59 -0.16
N PHE A 16 14.30 -6.35 -0.04
CA PHE A 16 13.53 -5.21 0.46
C PHE A 16 12.66 -4.60 -0.67
N LEU A 17 11.38 -4.97 -0.68
CA LEU A 17 10.43 -4.61 -1.74
C LEU A 17 9.92 -3.16 -1.69
N ASN A 18 10.04 -2.48 -0.56
CA ASN A 18 9.43 -1.16 -0.35
C ASN A 18 9.82 -0.12 -1.42
N PRO A 19 11.12 0.04 -1.77
CA PRO A 19 11.54 1.02 -2.78
C PRO A 19 11.04 0.66 -4.18
N TRP A 20 11.01 -0.63 -4.51
CA TRP A 20 10.47 -1.08 -5.80
C TRP A 20 8.96 -0.87 -5.86
N LEU A 21 8.22 -1.22 -4.81
CA LEU A 21 6.76 -1.10 -4.77
C LEU A 21 6.30 0.35 -4.95
N PHE A 22 7.01 1.29 -4.31
CA PHE A 22 6.69 2.73 -4.34
C PHE A 22 7.43 3.51 -5.44
N SER A 23 8.14 2.84 -6.34
CA SER A 23 8.79 3.50 -7.48
C SER A 23 7.78 3.81 -8.59
N THR A 24 8.08 4.82 -9.40
CA THR A 24 7.26 5.22 -10.57
C THR A 24 7.12 4.10 -11.61
N GLU A 25 8.07 3.16 -11.63
CA GLU A 25 8.10 1.99 -12.53
C GLU A 25 7.76 0.69 -11.78
N GLY A 26 7.23 0.84 -10.56
CA GLY A 26 7.12 -0.21 -9.56
C GLY A 26 5.90 -1.11 -9.65
N GLY A 27 5.82 -2.03 -8.67
CA GLY A 27 4.73 -2.99 -8.52
C GLY A 27 3.38 -2.42 -8.09
N MET A 28 3.26 -1.11 -7.89
CA MET A 28 1.99 -0.50 -7.47
C MET A 28 0.87 -0.80 -8.48
N SER A 29 1.20 -0.82 -9.78
CA SER A 29 0.26 -1.14 -10.87
C SER A 29 -0.21 -2.60 -10.88
N SER A 30 0.50 -3.50 -10.22
CA SER A 30 0.13 -4.92 -10.11
C SER A 30 -0.65 -5.25 -8.85
N LEU A 31 -0.85 -4.28 -7.94
CA LEU A 31 -1.73 -4.40 -6.79
C LEU A 31 -3.15 -3.95 -7.13
N SER A 32 -4.13 -4.61 -6.52
CA SER A 32 -5.53 -4.20 -6.64
C SER A 32 -5.81 -3.02 -5.69
N ASP A 33 -6.31 -1.92 -6.25
CA ASP A 33 -6.72 -0.76 -5.46
C ASP A 33 -8.02 -1.06 -4.71
N ILE A 34 -8.01 -0.93 -3.38
CA ILE A 34 -9.19 -1.08 -2.53
C ILE A 34 -9.77 0.31 -2.31
N THR A 35 -10.89 0.58 -2.96
CA THR A 35 -11.49 1.92 -3.01
C THR A 35 -12.71 2.09 -2.10
N SER A 36 -13.05 1.06 -1.32
CA SER A 36 -14.20 1.06 -0.41
C SER A 36 -13.94 0.22 0.84
N GLY A 37 -14.61 0.59 1.94
CA GLY A 37 -14.43 -0.02 3.26
C GLY A 37 -13.84 0.96 4.27
N SER A 38 -13.93 0.63 5.55
CA SER A 38 -13.35 1.41 6.66
C SER A 38 -12.80 0.48 7.74
N ASN A 39 -11.89 0.99 8.59
CA ASN A 39 -11.31 0.24 9.71
C ASN A 39 -11.69 0.83 11.09
N PRO A 40 -12.98 0.84 11.47
CA PRO A 40 -13.41 1.33 12.77
C PRO A 40 -12.90 0.43 13.92
N GLY A 41 -12.54 1.04 15.05
CA GLY A 41 -12.03 0.35 16.22
C GLY A 41 -11.70 1.29 17.38
N CYS A 42 -11.70 0.76 18.61
CA CYS A 42 -11.45 1.53 19.85
C CYS A 42 -12.29 2.82 19.94
N ASP A 43 -13.60 2.72 19.67
CA ASP A 43 -14.56 3.83 19.66
C ASP A 43 -14.24 4.96 18.66
N THR A 44 -13.47 4.65 17.60
CA THR A 44 -13.21 5.57 16.49
C THR A 44 -13.71 5.00 15.17
N ASP A 45 -14.11 5.88 14.25
CA ASP A 45 -14.56 5.52 12.90
C ASP A 45 -13.39 5.05 12.00
N GLY A 46 -12.15 5.24 12.43
CA GLY A 46 -10.95 4.85 11.70
C GLY A 46 -10.75 5.66 10.41
N PHE A 47 -10.18 5.02 9.39
CA PHE A 47 -9.97 5.58 8.07
C PHE A 47 -10.87 4.90 7.05
N THR A 48 -11.38 5.67 6.09
CA THR A 48 -12.14 5.15 4.96
C THR A 48 -11.21 4.98 3.75
N ALA A 49 -11.34 3.86 3.05
CA ALA A 49 -10.66 3.62 1.79
C ALA A 49 -11.20 4.58 0.72
N ILE A 50 -10.30 5.28 0.02
CA ILE A 50 -10.64 6.20 -1.07
C ILE A 50 -9.97 5.73 -2.37
N PRO A 51 -10.59 5.95 -3.54
CA PRO A 51 -9.96 5.65 -4.82
C PRO A 51 -8.70 6.47 -5.07
N GLY A 52 -7.63 5.82 -5.52
CA GLY A 52 -6.42 6.48 -6.03
C GLY A 52 -5.31 6.65 -4.99
N TRP A 53 -4.13 6.14 -5.35
CA TRP A 53 -2.86 6.45 -4.69
C TRP A 53 -2.08 7.43 -5.59
N GLY A 54 -1.98 8.69 -5.18
CA GLY A 54 -1.15 9.69 -5.87
C GLY A 54 0.33 9.49 -5.50
N PRO A 55 1.26 9.61 -6.47
CA PRO A 55 2.69 9.56 -6.17
C PRO A 55 3.05 10.88 -5.50
N VAL A 56 3.08 10.89 -4.17
CA VAL A 56 3.81 11.77 -3.26
C VAL A 56 3.09 11.73 -1.90
N LEU A 57 3.83 11.18 -0.91
CA LEU A 57 3.61 11.14 0.54
C LEU A 57 2.78 9.96 1.10
N PRO A 58 3.32 9.23 2.11
CA PRO A 58 2.48 8.47 3.02
C PRO A 58 1.71 9.48 3.89
N CYS A 59 0.58 9.94 3.39
CA CYS A 59 -0.44 10.59 4.19
C CYS A 59 -1.59 9.58 4.19
N LEU A 60 -1.73 8.73 5.21
CA LEU A 60 -2.65 9.01 6.32
C LEU A 60 -3.70 10.03 5.88
N THR A 61 -4.67 9.60 5.08
CA THR A 61 -5.66 10.45 4.39
C THR A 61 -6.59 11.24 5.30
N HIS A 62 -6.29 11.40 6.58
CA HIS A 62 -6.96 12.34 7.48
C HIS A 62 -5.98 12.96 8.47
N LEU A 63 -5.40 14.12 8.13
CA LEU A 63 -4.91 15.09 9.13
C LEU A 63 -4.94 16.56 8.62
N PHE A 64 -5.74 16.90 7.60
CA PHE A 64 -5.82 18.30 7.14
C PHE A 64 -7.22 18.88 6.87
N PHE A 65 -8.28 18.23 7.36
CA PHE A 65 -9.63 18.81 7.38
C PHE A 65 -10.29 18.53 8.74
N ASP A 66 -9.67 18.97 9.83
CA ASP A 66 -10.38 19.15 11.11
C ASP A 66 -9.65 20.13 12.06
N LEU A 67 -9.15 21.24 11.51
CA LEU A 67 -8.86 22.42 12.32
C LEU A 67 -9.74 23.55 11.80
N GLY A 68 -10.92 23.65 12.41
CA GLY A 68 -11.58 24.94 12.61
C GLY A 68 -10.78 25.81 13.57
#